data_AF-A0AAV5C5H6-F1
#
_entry.id   AF-A0AAV5C5H6-F1
#
_cell.length_a   1.000
_cell.length_b   1.000
_cell.length_c   1.000
_cell.angle_alpha   90.00
_cell.angle_beta   90.00
_cell.angle_gamma   90.00
#
_symmetry.space_group_name_H-M   'P 1'
#
loop_
_entity.id
_entity.type
_entity.pdbx_description
1 polymer ?
#
loop_
_entity_poly.entity_id
_entity_poly.type
_entity_poly.pdbx_seq_one_letter_code
_entity_poly.pdbx_strand_id
1 'polypeptide(L)'
;MADTSGEDAPKRNPLPAALVSNLQSVLAARRPVPAEDVGTATTTAVEAEAPAAEASDATAGDEGPARPVVLLTCAEGIRSAGLAALVDALVAGGRCDVHVCAPESDKPACGHSVTIRETITATSFDFTGAKAFEISGTPVDCVSLALSGRLFSWSAPALVISGISTGSNCGYEMFYSSAIAAAREALMLGVPSIAISLN
;
A
#
# COMPACT_ATOMS: atom_id res chain seq x y z
N MET A 1 26.99 54.19 -27.33
CA MET A 1 25.87 53.86 -28.24
C MET A 1 26.27 52.60 -28.99
N ALA A 2 25.91 51.44 -28.42
CA ALA A 2 26.06 50.09 -28.96
C ALA A 2 25.20 49.21 -28.04
N ASP A 3 23.92 49.09 -28.37
CA ASP A 3 23.32 47.94 -29.08
C ASP A 3 23.03 46.78 -28.11
N THR A 4 21.80 46.80 -27.56
CA THR A 4 21.22 45.74 -26.75
C THR A 4 20.05 45.15 -27.53
N SER A 5 20.32 44.08 -28.28
CA SER A 5 19.31 43.32 -29.01
C SER A 5 19.65 41.83 -28.91
N GLY A 6 19.65 41.28 -27.70
CA GLY A 6 19.63 39.82 -27.50
C GLY A 6 18.18 39.36 -27.52
N GLU A 7 17.70 38.91 -28.68
CA GLU A 7 16.39 38.25 -28.83
C GLU A 7 16.32 37.00 -27.92
N ASP A 8 15.40 37.03 -26.97
CA ASP A 8 15.03 35.91 -26.12
C ASP A 8 14.19 34.93 -26.96
N ALA A 9 14.88 33.95 -27.57
CA ALA A 9 14.22 32.91 -28.36
C ALA A 9 13.27 32.09 -27.46
N PRO A 10 11.98 31.92 -27.81
CA PRO A 10 11.03 31.22 -26.94
C PRO A 10 11.46 29.75 -26.80
N LYS A 11 11.69 29.32 -25.54
CA LYS A 11 11.93 27.92 -25.18
C LYS A 11 10.85 27.04 -25.81
N ARG A 12 11.18 26.32 -26.88
CA ARG A 12 10.28 25.39 -27.56
C ARG A 12 9.82 24.33 -26.55
N ASN A 13 8.51 24.31 -26.29
CA ASN A 13 7.88 23.26 -25.50
C ASN A 13 8.11 21.92 -26.22
N PRO A 14 8.76 20.91 -25.59
CA PRO A 14 9.11 19.65 -26.25
C PRO A 14 7.90 18.73 -26.49
N LEU A 15 6.70 19.14 -26.09
CA LEU A 15 5.48 18.35 -26.24
C LEU A 15 4.97 18.37 -27.70
N PRO A 16 4.47 17.24 -28.23
CA PRO A 16 3.86 17.18 -29.56
C PRO A 16 2.70 18.18 -29.71
N ALA A 17 2.63 18.89 -30.83
CA ALA A 17 1.61 19.93 -31.07
C ALA A 17 0.17 19.41 -30.92
N ALA A 18 -0.09 18.15 -31.31
CA ALA A 18 -1.39 17.51 -31.13
C ALA A 18 -1.77 17.36 -29.64
N LEU A 19 -0.80 17.04 -28.78
CA LEU A 19 -1.04 16.91 -27.34
C LEU A 19 -1.34 18.28 -26.72
N VAL A 20 -0.62 19.32 -27.14
CA VAL A 20 -0.88 20.71 -26.71
C VAL A 20 -2.27 21.17 -27.14
N SER A 21 -2.64 20.94 -28.40
CA SER A 21 -3.94 21.34 -28.96
C SER A 21 -5.11 20.60 -28.30
N ASN A 22 -4.96 19.30 -28.06
CA ASN A 22 -5.98 18.51 -27.36
C ASN A 22 -6.15 19.00 -25.92
N LEU A 23 -5.05 19.26 -25.20
CA LEU A 23 -5.10 19.79 -23.84
C LEU A 23 -5.78 21.15 -23.80
N GLN A 24 -5.42 22.07 -24.71
CA GLN A 24 -6.04 23.38 -24.82
C GLN A 24 -7.55 23.27 -25.09
N SER A 25 -7.96 22.33 -25.94
CA SER A 25 -9.38 22.08 -26.24
C SER A 25 -10.15 21.57 -25.01
N VAL A 26 -9.55 20.65 -24.24
CA VAL A 26 -10.14 20.15 -22.99
C VAL A 26 -10.24 21.25 -21.93
N LEU A 27 -9.20 22.08 -21.80
CA LEU A 27 -9.17 23.19 -20.86
C LEU A 27 -10.20 24.27 -21.23
N ALA A 28 -10.33 24.59 -22.52
CA ALA A 28 -11.35 25.51 -23.01
C ALA A 28 -12.79 24.97 -22.83
N ALA A 29 -12.96 23.65 -22.87
CA ALA A 29 -14.25 22.98 -22.66
C ALA A 29 -14.62 22.81 -21.18
N ARG A 30 -13.69 22.99 -20.23
CA ARG A 30 -14.01 22.92 -18.79
C ARG A 30 -14.83 24.13 -18.38
N ARG A 31 -16.11 23.91 -18.09
CA ARG A 31 -16.91 24.85 -17.30
C ARG A 31 -16.39 24.86 -15.86
N PRO A 32 -16.20 26.04 -15.25
CA PRO A 32 -15.94 26.11 -13.81
C PRO A 32 -17.12 25.50 -13.07
N VAL A 33 -16.84 24.63 -12.10
CA VAL A 33 -17.85 24.10 -11.19
C VAL A 33 -18.30 25.27 -10.31
N PRO A 34 -19.59 25.63 -10.27
CA PRO A 34 -20.08 26.62 -9.33
C PRO A 34 -19.79 26.14 -7.90
N ALA A 35 -19.30 27.03 -7.05
CA ALA A 35 -19.11 26.74 -5.64
C ALA A 35 -20.49 26.61 -4.99
N GLU A 36 -20.96 25.39 -4.78
CA GLU A 36 -22.16 25.11 -3.98
C GLU A 36 -21.84 24.23 -2.78
N ASP A 37 -22.56 24.54 -1.70
CA ASP A 37 -22.50 24.05 -0.33
C ASP A 37 -22.28 22.54 -0.17
N VAL A 38 -21.37 22.19 0.74
CA VAL A 38 -21.29 20.84 1.30
C VAL A 38 -22.45 20.65 2.27
N GLY A 39 -23.63 20.39 1.69
CA GLY A 39 -24.83 19.94 2.37
C GLY A 39 -24.79 18.42 2.58
N THR A 40 -25.03 18.05 3.83
CA THR A 40 -25.11 16.71 4.45
C THR A 40 -25.64 15.59 3.53
N ALA A 41 -24.83 14.56 3.28
CA ALA A 41 -25.26 13.32 2.65
C ALA A 41 -25.35 12.20 3.69
N THR A 42 -26.59 11.84 3.98
CA THR A 42 -27.07 10.79 4.88
C THR A 42 -26.58 9.39 4.47
N THR A 43 -26.08 8.65 5.45
CA THR A 43 -25.74 7.23 5.40
C THR A 43 -26.96 6.36 5.07
N THR A 44 -26.82 5.48 4.07
CA THR A 44 -27.64 4.25 3.99
C THR A 44 -26.72 3.05 3.82
N ALA A 45 -26.73 2.20 4.84
CA ALA A 45 -26.05 0.91 4.88
C ALA A 45 -26.69 -0.06 3.88
N VAL A 46 -25.86 -0.88 3.24
CA VAL A 46 -26.30 -2.08 2.51
C VAL A 46 -25.44 -3.24 3.00
N GLU A 47 -26.10 -4.16 3.71
CA GLU A 47 -25.59 -5.48 4.06
C GLU A 47 -25.48 -6.35 2.81
N ALA A 48 -24.44 -7.18 2.73
CA ALA A 48 -24.34 -8.23 1.72
C ALA A 48 -23.75 -9.50 2.34
N GLU A 49 -24.60 -10.54 2.35
CA GLU A 49 -24.36 -11.91 2.79
C GLU A 49 -23.27 -12.63 1.97
N ALA A 50 -22.59 -13.54 2.65
CA ALA A 50 -21.71 -14.56 2.09
C ALA A 50 -22.51 -15.80 1.64
N PRO A 51 -21.98 -16.60 0.70
CA PRO A 51 -22.35 -18.00 0.59
C PRO A 51 -21.18 -18.94 0.91
N ALA A 52 -21.54 -20.05 1.55
CA ALA A 52 -20.71 -21.21 1.85
C ALA A 52 -20.80 -22.27 0.75
N ALA A 53 -19.79 -23.16 0.71
CA ALA A 53 -19.76 -24.57 0.26
C ALA A 53 -18.41 -24.90 -0.42
N GLU A 54 -17.80 -26.07 -0.37
CA GLU A 54 -17.90 -27.32 0.40
C GLU A 54 -16.58 -28.09 0.18
N ALA A 55 -16.32 -29.09 1.03
CA ALA A 55 -15.08 -29.84 1.14
C ALA A 55 -14.92 -30.96 0.08
N SER A 56 -13.67 -31.36 -0.17
CA SER A 56 -13.31 -32.64 -0.79
C SER A 56 -12.01 -33.16 -0.16
N ASP A 57 -12.07 -34.36 0.37
CA ASP A 57 -11.06 -35.11 1.12
C ASP A 57 -10.02 -35.78 0.19
N ALA A 58 -8.74 -35.79 0.59
CA ALA A 58 -7.73 -36.74 0.16
C ALA A 58 -6.57 -36.77 1.17
N THR A 59 -6.31 -37.98 1.68
CA THR A 59 -5.49 -38.31 2.86
C THR A 59 -3.99 -38.36 2.58
N ALA A 60 -3.19 -38.00 3.61
CA ALA A 60 -1.99 -38.70 4.11
C ALA A 60 -0.73 -37.82 4.30
N GLY A 61 -0.34 -37.65 5.56
CA GLY A 61 0.92 -37.06 6.02
C GLY A 61 0.75 -36.49 7.42
N ASP A 62 1.24 -37.19 8.44
CA ASP A 62 1.29 -36.75 9.84
C ASP A 62 2.37 -35.64 10.01
N GLU A 63 2.05 -34.45 9.53
CA GLU A 63 2.52 -33.18 10.06
C GLU A 63 1.27 -32.33 10.24
N GLY A 64 1.04 -31.76 11.43
CA GLY A 64 -0.11 -30.87 11.64
C GLY A 64 -0.18 -29.80 10.54
N PRO A 65 -1.37 -29.34 10.14
CA PRO A 65 -1.51 -28.44 9.00
C PRO A 65 -0.56 -27.25 9.19
N ALA A 66 0.28 -26.99 8.19
CA ALA A 66 1.22 -25.88 8.21
C ALA A 66 0.46 -24.61 8.62
N ARG A 67 0.89 -23.98 9.72
CA ARG A 67 0.21 -22.80 10.26
C ARG A 67 0.13 -21.75 9.15
N PRO A 68 -1.04 -21.12 8.94
CA PRO A 68 -1.18 -20.12 7.89
C PRO A 68 -0.23 -18.96 8.18
N VAL A 69 0.45 -18.50 7.14
CA VAL A 69 1.35 -17.33 7.25
C VAL A 69 0.53 -16.06 7.11
N VAL A 70 0.75 -15.09 8.01
CA VAL A 70 0.21 -13.74 7.89
C VAL A 70 1.37 -12.77 7.76
N LEU A 71 1.35 -11.97 6.70
CA LEU A 71 2.35 -10.93 6.45
C LEU A 71 1.82 -9.59 6.95
N LEU A 72 2.62 -8.88 7.74
CA LEU A 72 2.32 -7.57 8.28
C LEU A 72 3.21 -6.49 7.66
N THR A 73 2.65 -5.31 7.44
CA THR A 73 3.37 -4.11 7.03
C THR A 73 2.75 -2.88 7.69
N CYS A 74 3.49 -1.77 7.83
CA CYS A 74 2.94 -0.52 8.33
C CYS A 74 3.67 0.68 7.73
N ALA A 75 2.95 1.69 7.24
CA ALA A 75 3.53 2.87 6.62
C ALA A 75 4.37 3.74 7.57
N GLU A 76 4.07 3.69 8.87
CA GLU A 76 4.77 4.42 9.93
C GLU A 76 6.13 3.78 10.29
N GLY A 77 6.43 2.64 9.67
CA GLY A 77 7.70 1.94 9.80
C GLY A 77 7.67 0.76 10.75
N ILE A 78 8.76 -0.01 10.69
CA ILE A 78 8.92 -1.27 11.42
C ILE A 78 8.92 -1.09 12.94
N ARG A 79 9.29 0.10 13.42
CA ARG A 79 9.34 0.45 14.85
C ARG A 79 8.06 1.11 15.35
N SER A 80 7.00 1.19 14.53
CA SER A 80 5.75 1.82 14.94
C SER A 80 5.06 1.03 16.07
N ALA A 81 4.48 1.75 17.02
CA ALA A 81 3.77 1.15 18.15
C ALA A 81 2.56 0.32 17.70
N GLY A 82 1.85 0.77 16.66
CA GLY A 82 0.71 0.06 16.08
C GLY A 82 1.10 -1.28 15.47
N LEU A 83 2.22 -1.34 14.75
CA LEU A 83 2.74 -2.59 14.19
C LEU A 83 3.21 -3.54 15.28
N ALA A 84 3.95 -3.05 16.28
CA ALA A 84 4.41 -3.86 17.41
C ALA A 84 3.23 -4.50 18.17
N ALA A 85 2.19 -3.71 18.48
CA ALA A 85 0.99 -4.21 19.13
C ALA A 85 0.24 -5.26 18.30
N LEU A 86 0.20 -5.09 16.97
CA LEU A 86 -0.42 -6.04 16.05
C LEU A 86 0.37 -7.36 15.99
N VAL A 87 1.71 -7.29 15.94
CA VAL A 87 2.59 -8.45 16.00
C VAL A 87 2.35 -9.22 17.29
N ASP A 88 2.41 -8.54 18.45
CA ASP A 88 2.24 -9.16 19.76
C ASP A 88 0.88 -9.85 19.88
N ALA A 89 -0.21 -9.22 19.41
CA ALA A 89 -1.55 -9.78 19.45
C ALA A 89 -1.67 -11.07 18.60
N LEU A 90 -1.10 -11.08 17.40
CA LEU A 90 -1.16 -12.24 16.51
C LEU A 90 -0.26 -13.39 16.97
N VAL A 91 0.93 -13.07 17.49
CA VAL A 91 1.86 -14.05 18.07
C VAL A 91 1.24 -14.69 19.31
N ALA A 92 0.70 -13.89 20.23
CA ALA A 92 0.04 -14.39 21.45
C ALA A 92 -1.18 -15.26 21.12
N GLY A 93 -1.89 -14.96 20.03
CA GLY A 93 -3.00 -15.78 19.54
C GLY A 93 -2.60 -17.18 19.09
N GLY A 94 -1.35 -17.38 18.63
CA GLY A 94 -0.79 -18.69 18.30
C GLY A 94 -1.44 -19.43 17.12
N ARG A 95 -2.27 -18.75 16.31
CA ARG A 95 -3.06 -19.35 15.21
C ARG A 95 -2.38 -19.29 13.85
N CYS A 96 -1.41 -18.42 13.67
CA CYS A 96 -0.73 -18.15 12.40
C CYS A 96 0.76 -17.90 12.62
N ASP A 97 1.57 -18.09 11.60
CA ASP A 97 2.99 -17.70 11.62
C ASP A 97 3.10 -16.23 11.17
N VAL A 98 3.65 -15.39 12.04
CA VAL A 98 3.70 -13.94 11.82
C VAL A 98 5.00 -13.57 11.12
N HIS A 99 4.86 -12.90 9.99
CA HIS A 99 5.95 -12.35 9.21
C HIS A 99 5.75 -10.86 9.03
N VAL A 100 6.84 -10.08 9.06
CA VAL A 100 6.76 -8.62 8.99
C VAL A 100 7.70 -8.10 7.92
N CYS A 101 7.21 -7.20 7.07
CA CYS A 101 8.04 -6.47 6.12
C CYS A 101 7.57 -5.03 6.09
N ALA A 102 8.37 -4.11 6.62
CA ALA A 102 7.96 -2.73 6.85
C ALA A 102 9.14 -1.77 6.60
N PRO A 103 8.84 -0.50 6.25
CA PRO A 103 9.89 0.47 5.99
C PRO A 103 10.68 0.83 7.25
N GLU A 104 11.91 1.31 7.09
CA GLU A 104 12.78 1.74 8.19
C GLU A 104 12.24 2.95 8.97
N SER A 105 11.51 3.82 8.27
CA SER A 105 11.01 5.09 8.76
C SER A 105 9.59 5.33 8.26
N ASP A 106 8.91 6.29 8.87
CA ASP A 106 7.59 6.73 8.45
C ASP A 106 7.63 7.27 7.00
N LYS A 107 6.71 6.78 6.17
CA LYS A 107 6.54 7.15 4.76
C LYS A 107 5.08 7.58 4.52
N PRO A 108 4.64 8.71 5.10
CA PRO A 108 3.26 9.14 5.00
C PRO A 108 2.97 9.66 3.59
N ALA A 109 1.72 9.47 3.14
CA ALA A 109 1.19 10.06 1.91
C ALA A 109 1.99 9.81 0.61
N CYS A 110 2.76 8.71 0.52
CA CYS A 110 3.42 8.34 -0.74
C CYS A 110 2.48 7.66 -1.74
N GLY A 111 1.22 7.42 -1.36
CA GLY A 111 0.26 6.70 -2.18
C GLY A 111 0.80 5.34 -2.58
N HIS A 112 0.59 4.96 -3.83
CA HIS A 112 1.10 3.71 -4.39
C HIS A 112 2.35 3.97 -5.23
N SER A 113 3.42 4.34 -4.52
CA SER A 113 4.74 4.59 -5.10
C SER A 113 5.59 3.32 -5.04
N VAL A 114 6.34 3.06 -6.10
CA VAL A 114 7.30 1.94 -6.20
C VAL A 114 8.68 2.50 -6.48
N THR A 115 9.69 1.98 -5.80
CA THR A 115 11.08 2.39 -5.99
C THR A 115 11.70 1.62 -7.16
N ILE A 116 11.92 2.31 -8.28
CA ILE A 116 12.41 1.69 -9.54
C ILE A 116 13.88 2.02 -9.84
N ARG A 117 14.35 3.21 -9.42
CA ARG A 117 15.65 3.75 -9.84
C ARG A 117 16.73 3.66 -8.76
N GLU A 118 16.36 3.24 -7.56
CA GLU A 118 17.24 3.20 -6.39
C GLU A 118 17.32 1.76 -5.87
N THR A 119 18.46 1.42 -5.27
CA THR A 119 18.65 0.11 -4.64
C THR A 119 17.90 0.06 -3.31
N ILE A 120 17.05 -0.94 -3.15
CA ILE A 120 16.34 -1.20 -1.90
C ILE A 120 17.17 -2.19 -1.06
N THR A 121 17.38 -1.86 0.21
CA THR A 121 18.07 -2.73 1.17
C THR A 121 17.06 -3.38 2.10
N ALA A 122 17.31 -4.64 2.46
CA ALA A 122 16.53 -5.38 3.44
C ALA A 122 17.45 -5.82 4.59
N THR A 123 17.07 -5.48 5.81
CA THR A 123 17.81 -5.80 7.03
C THR A 123 16.92 -6.61 7.95
N SER A 124 17.43 -7.68 8.56
CA SER A 124 16.64 -8.44 9.54
C SER A 124 16.30 -7.59 10.75
N PHE A 125 15.07 -7.71 11.25
CA PHE A 125 14.61 -7.05 12.45
C PHE A 125 14.05 -8.09 13.43
N ASP A 126 14.30 -7.89 14.72
CA ASP A 126 13.91 -8.85 15.75
C ASP A 126 12.55 -8.49 16.37
N PHE A 127 11.55 -9.34 16.11
CA PHE A 127 10.33 -9.40 16.89
C PHE A 127 10.28 -10.73 17.64
N THR A 128 9.73 -10.73 18.85
CA THR A 128 9.56 -11.97 19.61
C THR A 128 8.47 -12.81 18.96
N GLY A 129 8.83 -13.97 18.41
CA GLY A 129 7.87 -14.90 17.79
C GLY A 129 7.44 -14.54 16.36
N ALA A 130 8.12 -13.61 15.69
CA ALA A 130 7.86 -13.25 14.30
C ALA A 130 9.17 -13.07 13.51
N LYS A 131 9.14 -13.39 12.20
CA LYS A 131 10.27 -13.13 11.29
C LYS A 131 10.07 -11.79 10.62
N ALA A 132 11.03 -10.87 10.72
CA ALA A 132 10.86 -9.52 10.20
C ALA A 132 12.04 -9.00 9.38
N PHE A 133 11.71 -8.17 8.40
CA PHE A 133 12.65 -7.40 7.61
C PHE A 133 12.27 -5.92 7.57
N GLU A 134 13.24 -5.09 7.89
CA GLU A 134 13.24 -3.65 7.69
C GLU A 134 13.70 -3.33 6.27
N ILE A 135 12.94 -2.50 5.55
CA ILE A 135 13.17 -2.19 4.14
C ILE A 135 13.41 -0.68 3.98
N SER A 136 14.37 -0.26 3.14
CA SER A 136 14.63 1.19 2.92
C SER A 136 13.63 1.87 1.96
N GLY A 137 12.78 1.08 1.31
CA GLY A 137 11.79 1.51 0.32
C GLY A 137 10.45 1.99 0.90
N THR A 138 9.43 1.97 0.05
CA THR A 138 8.05 2.31 0.39
C THR A 138 7.28 1.10 0.96
N PRO A 139 6.10 1.28 1.56
CA PRO A 139 5.24 0.17 1.99
C PRO A 139 4.84 -0.77 0.84
N VAL A 140 4.67 -0.25 -0.37
CA VAL A 140 4.42 -1.06 -1.57
C VAL A 140 5.64 -1.92 -1.89
N ASP A 141 6.85 -1.34 -1.86
CA ASP A 141 8.09 -2.10 -2.06
C ASP A 141 8.25 -3.22 -1.02
N CYS A 142 7.86 -2.97 0.25
CA CYS A 142 7.90 -3.98 1.31
C CYS A 142 7.04 -5.20 0.95
N VAL A 143 5.78 -4.96 0.56
CA VAL A 143 4.85 -6.03 0.17
C VAL A 143 5.34 -6.75 -1.08
N SER A 144 5.74 -6.00 -2.10
CA SER A 144 6.24 -6.55 -3.37
C SER A 144 7.49 -7.42 -3.15
N LEU A 145 8.45 -6.97 -2.33
CA LEU A 145 9.65 -7.75 -2.00
C LEU A 145 9.32 -8.99 -1.16
N ALA A 146 8.44 -8.87 -0.18
CA ALA A 146 8.01 -9.99 0.64
C ALA A 146 7.34 -11.09 -0.20
N LEU A 147 6.46 -10.70 -1.13
CA LEU A 147 5.74 -11.61 -2.02
C LEU A 147 6.58 -12.11 -3.20
N SER A 148 7.76 -11.52 -3.46
CA SER A 148 8.65 -11.97 -4.54
C SER A 148 9.32 -13.33 -4.28
N GLY A 149 9.18 -13.91 -3.09
CA GLY A 149 9.84 -15.16 -2.69
C GLY A 149 11.34 -15.03 -2.39
N ARG A 150 11.87 -13.79 -2.31
CA ARG A 150 13.29 -13.53 -2.02
C ARG A 150 13.61 -13.37 -0.54
N LEU A 151 12.67 -12.84 0.25
CA LEU A 151 12.88 -12.58 1.67
C LEU A 151 12.43 -13.74 2.57
N PHE A 152 11.40 -14.47 2.15
CA PHE A 152 10.79 -15.54 2.92
C PHE A 152 10.71 -16.83 2.12
N SER A 153 10.76 -17.96 2.82
CA SER A 153 10.76 -19.30 2.21
C SER A 153 9.37 -19.85 1.90
N TRP A 154 8.30 -19.14 2.26
CA TRP A 154 6.93 -19.54 1.93
C TRP A 154 6.54 -19.11 0.51
N SER A 155 5.55 -19.78 -0.10
CA SER A 155 5.09 -19.51 -1.46
C SER A 155 4.16 -18.29 -1.55
N ALA A 156 3.16 -18.22 -0.67
CA ALA A 156 2.27 -17.08 -0.51
C ALA A 156 1.71 -17.04 0.92
N PRO A 157 1.47 -15.85 1.51
CA PRO A 157 0.78 -15.75 2.79
C PRO A 157 -0.72 -15.95 2.59
N ALA A 158 -1.42 -16.35 3.65
CA ALA A 158 -2.88 -16.44 3.66
C ALA A 158 -3.54 -15.05 3.68
N LEU A 159 -2.86 -14.05 4.25
CA LEU A 159 -3.36 -12.69 4.40
C LEU A 159 -2.20 -11.70 4.53
N VAL A 160 -2.37 -10.51 3.94
CA VAL A 160 -1.54 -9.33 4.24
C VAL A 160 -2.33 -8.32 5.06
N ILE A 161 -1.77 -7.89 6.19
CA ILE A 161 -2.36 -6.82 7.02
C ILE A 161 -1.45 -5.60 6.97
N SER A 162 -2.00 -4.46 6.55
CA SER A 162 -1.32 -3.17 6.51
C SER A 162 -1.85 -2.28 7.64
N GLY A 163 -0.98 -1.90 8.58
CA GLY A 163 -1.32 -1.09 9.75
C GLY A 163 -0.71 -1.62 11.05
N ILE A 164 -1.15 -1.16 12.22
CA ILE A 164 -2.25 -0.20 12.45
C ILE A 164 -1.75 1.22 12.22
N SER A 165 -2.32 1.93 11.24
CA SER A 165 -1.97 3.34 10.98
C SER A 165 -2.70 4.30 11.90
N THR A 166 -2.04 5.38 12.30
CA THR A 166 -2.69 6.48 13.02
C THR A 166 -3.46 7.39 12.07
N GLY A 167 -4.64 7.84 12.51
CA GLY A 167 -5.51 8.74 11.76
C GLY A 167 -6.54 8.02 10.87
N SER A 168 -7.50 8.81 10.38
CA SER A 168 -8.49 8.35 9.42
C SER A 168 -7.86 8.14 8.03
N ASN A 169 -8.23 7.06 7.36
CA ASN A 169 -7.90 6.80 5.96
C ASN A 169 -9.21 6.56 5.17
N CYS A 170 -10.16 7.49 5.24
CA CYS A 170 -11.51 7.34 4.70
C CYS A 170 -11.77 8.29 3.52
N GLY A 171 -12.73 7.94 2.65
CA GLY A 171 -13.10 8.78 1.52
C GLY A 171 -11.95 8.97 0.54
N TYR A 172 -11.62 10.22 0.18
CA TYR A 172 -10.57 10.50 -0.80
C TYR A 172 -9.15 10.22 -0.28
N GLU A 173 -8.95 10.18 1.04
CA GLU A 173 -7.65 9.90 1.65
C GLU A 173 -7.13 8.51 1.27
N MET A 174 -8.03 7.58 0.91
CA MET A 174 -7.68 6.25 0.45
C MET A 174 -6.77 6.21 -0.78
N PHE A 175 -6.82 7.25 -1.63
CA PHE A 175 -6.01 7.30 -2.83
C PHE A 175 -4.54 7.66 -2.54
N TYR A 176 -4.31 8.43 -1.48
CA TYR A 176 -2.99 8.92 -1.07
C TYR A 176 -2.39 8.13 0.09
N SER A 177 -3.20 7.30 0.75
CA SER A 177 -2.77 6.48 1.88
C SER A 177 -1.78 5.39 1.47
N SER A 178 -0.56 5.46 2.01
CA SER A 178 0.48 4.45 1.81
C SER A 178 0.09 3.10 2.43
N ALA A 179 -0.65 3.11 3.54
CA ALA A 179 -1.13 1.90 4.20
C ALA A 179 -2.13 1.15 3.32
N ILE A 180 -3.11 1.86 2.76
CA ILE A 180 -4.07 1.29 1.80
C ILE A 180 -3.35 0.87 0.51
N ALA A 181 -2.36 1.65 0.05
CA ALA A 181 -1.58 1.29 -1.12
C ALA A 181 -0.83 -0.04 -0.96
N ALA A 182 -0.28 -0.33 0.22
CA ALA A 182 0.39 -1.60 0.51
C ALA A 182 -0.59 -2.78 0.52
N ALA A 183 -1.77 -2.62 1.14
CA ALA A 183 -2.82 -3.64 1.07
C ALA A 183 -3.28 -3.85 -0.39
N ARG A 184 -3.45 -2.77 -1.15
CA ARG A 184 -3.81 -2.84 -2.57
C ARG A 184 -2.75 -3.56 -3.40
N GLU A 185 -1.47 -3.36 -3.11
CA GLU A 185 -0.37 -4.07 -3.78
C GLU A 185 -0.46 -5.58 -3.55
N ALA A 186 -0.69 -6.02 -2.30
CA ALA A 186 -0.89 -7.43 -2.00
C ALA A 186 -2.04 -8.04 -2.80
N LEU A 187 -3.16 -7.30 -2.91
CA LEU A 187 -4.31 -7.72 -3.70
C LEU A 187 -3.99 -7.82 -5.19
N MET A 188 -3.25 -6.84 -5.74
CA MET A 188 -2.80 -6.87 -7.14
C MET A 188 -1.89 -8.07 -7.44
N LEU A 189 -1.13 -8.53 -6.44
CA LEU A 189 -0.28 -9.73 -6.49
C LEU A 189 -1.03 -11.03 -6.16
N GLY A 190 -2.35 -10.97 -6.00
CA GLY A 190 -3.22 -12.14 -5.83
C GLY A 190 -3.37 -12.63 -4.39
N VAL A 191 -2.96 -11.83 -3.40
CA VAL A 191 -3.06 -12.18 -1.98
C VAL A 191 -4.16 -11.37 -1.31
N PRO A 192 -5.10 -12.00 -0.57
CA PRO A 192 -6.08 -11.27 0.23
C PRO A 192 -5.41 -10.29 1.19
N SER A 193 -6.00 -9.11 1.37
CA SER A 193 -5.39 -8.07 2.21
C SER A 193 -6.40 -7.19 2.94
N ILE A 194 -5.96 -6.63 4.07
CA ILE A 194 -6.73 -5.71 4.90
C ILE A 194 -5.83 -4.53 5.28
N ALA A 195 -6.40 -3.32 5.29
CA ALA A 195 -5.77 -2.13 5.87
C ALA A 195 -6.52 -1.75 7.16
N ILE A 196 -5.79 -1.45 8.24
CA ILE A 196 -6.34 -1.09 9.56
C ILE A 196 -5.82 0.28 9.96
N SER A 197 -6.72 1.15 10.43
CA SER A 197 -6.37 2.47 10.95
C SER A 197 -7.15 2.78 12.22
N LEU A 198 -6.56 3.58 13.11
CA LEU A 198 -7.15 3.98 14.38
C LEU A 198 -7.30 5.51 14.42
N ASN A 199 -8.50 5.98 14.78
CA ASN A 199 -8.86 7.39 14.92
C ASN A 199 -9.21 7.74 16.37
#